data_AF-A0A7K1KUC8-F1
#
_entry.id   AF-A0A7K1KUC8-F1
#
_cell.length_a   1.000
_cell.length_b   1.000
_cell.length_c   1.000
_cell.angle_alpha   90.00
_cell.angle_beta   90.00
_cell.angle_gamma   90.00
#
_symmetry.space_group_name_H-M   'P 1'
#
loop_
_entity.id
_entity.type
_entity.pdbx_description
1 polymer ?
#
loop_
_entity_poly.entity_id
_entity_poly.type
_entity_poly.pdbx_seq_one_letter_code
_entity_poly.pdbx_strand_id
1 'polypeptide(L)' 'MSVDTADEPGGPDRHKTTVRTFLRLLEEKDIDSWIELWAEDAEHYYPFGTEMFPRHLHGRQAI' A
#
# COMPACT_ATOMS: atom_id res chain seq x y z
N MET A 1 -0.99 -15.94 27.72
CA MET A 1 -1.62 -14.62 27.66
C MET A 1 -2.14 -14.48 26.23
N SER A 2 -3.40 -14.86 26.01
CA SER A 2 -4.04 -14.73 24.69
C SER A 2 -4.16 -13.26 24.37
N VAL A 3 -3.57 -12.84 23.26
CA VAL A 3 -4.06 -11.67 22.56
C VAL A 3 -5.17 -12.24 21.68
N ASP A 4 -6.42 -11.96 22.08
CA ASP A 4 -7.57 -12.05 21.20
C ASP A 4 -7.25 -11.19 19.96
N THR A 5 -6.70 -11.82 18.92
CA THR A 5 -6.64 -11.25 17.58
C THR A 5 -8.09 -11.16 17.14
N ALA A 6 -8.68 -9.99 17.39
CA ALA A 6 -9.88 -9.57 16.71
C ALA A 6 -9.73 -9.96 15.23
N ASP A 7 -10.79 -10.56 14.70
CA ASP A 7 -10.97 -10.83 13.28
C ASP A 7 -10.85 -9.50 12.51
N GLU A 8 -9.62 -9.13 12.18
CA GLU A 8 -9.32 -8.02 11.28
C GLU A 8 -9.96 -8.38 9.92
N PRO A 9 -10.68 -7.47 9.25
CA PRO A 9 -11.52 -7.75 8.08
C PRO A 9 -10.72 -8.06 6.80
N GLY A 10 -9.74 -8.96 6.87
CA GLY A 10 -8.78 -9.22 5.81
C GLY A 10 -7.83 -10.34 6.18
N GLY A 11 -8.27 -11.58 5.99
CA GLY A 11 -7.37 -12.73 6.07
C GLY A 11 -6.16 -12.60 5.12
N PRO A 12 -5.11 -13.42 5.30
CA PRO A 12 -3.85 -13.34 4.54
C PRO A 12 -4.01 -13.37 3.02
N ASP A 13 -5.13 -13.90 2.53
CA ASP A 13 -5.44 -13.97 1.10
C ASP A 13 -5.95 -12.63 0.52
N ARG A 14 -6.53 -11.75 1.35
CA ARG A 14 -6.86 -10.38 0.97
C ARG A 14 -5.58 -9.60 0.64
N HIS A 15 -4.58 -9.64 1.53
CA HIS A 15 -3.32 -8.92 1.32
C HIS A 15 -2.57 -9.40 0.07
N LYS A 16 -2.49 -10.72 -0.14
CA LYS A 16 -1.90 -11.28 -1.38
C LYS A 16 -2.62 -10.79 -2.64
N THR A 17 -3.94 -10.68 -2.57
CA THR A 17 -4.76 -10.18 -3.67
C THR A 17 -4.48 -8.70 -3.93
N THR A 18 -4.44 -7.88 -2.88
CA THR A 18 -4.08 -6.45 -2.98
C THR A 18 -2.72 -6.25 -3.61
N VAL A 19 -1.69 -7.02 -3.21
CA VAL A 19 -0.34 -6.91 -3.79
C VAL A 19 -0.32 -7.31 -5.27
N ARG A 20 -1.05 -8.36 -5.66
CA ARG A 20 -1.16 -8.74 -7.08
C ARG A 20 -1.85 -7.65 -7.91
N THR A 21 -2.94 -7.08 -7.38
CA THR A 21 -3.64 -5.97 -8.03
C THR A 21 -2.74 -4.74 -8.15
N PHE A 22 -2.01 -4.39 -7.08
CA PHE A 22 -1.06 -3.29 -7.04
C PHE A 22 -0.04 -3.38 -8.19
N LEU A 23 0.60 -4.54 -8.35
CA LEU A 23 1.61 -4.73 -9.40
C LEU A 23 0.97 -4.70 -10.81
N ARG A 24 -0.22 -5.30 -10.98
CA ARG A 24 -0.92 -5.30 -12.26
C ARG A 24 -1.29 -3.88 -12.71
N LEU A 25 -1.81 -3.05 -11.81
CA LEU A 25 -2.18 -1.67 -12.13
C LEU A 25 -0.96 -0.82 -12.52
N LEU A 26 0.19 -1.06 -11.90
CA LEU A 26 1.46 -0.42 -12.30
C LEU A 26 1.91 -0.86 -13.70
N GLU A 27 1.77 -2.15 -14.05
CA GLU A 27 2.05 -2.67 -15.40
C GLU A 27 1.10 -2.05 -16.45
N GLU A 28 -0.19 -1.93 -16.10
CA GLU A 28 -1.24 -1.33 -16.93
C GLU A 28 -1.13 0.21 -17.00
N LYS A 29 -0.27 0.82 -16.16
CA LYS A 29 -0.13 2.28 -15.97
C LYS A 29 -1.44 2.96 -15.54
N ASP A 30 -2.33 2.21 -14.89
CA ASP A 30 -3.58 2.73 -14.35
C ASP A 30 -3.33 3.30 -12.94
N ILE A 31 -2.84 4.53 -12.90
CA ILE A 31 -2.49 5.23 -11.66
C ILE A 31 -3.75 5.64 -10.87
N ASP A 32 -4.84 5.96 -11.56
CA ASP A 32 -6.11 6.36 -10.94
C ASP A 32 -6.71 5.19 -10.12
N SER A 33 -6.73 3.98 -10.67
CA SER A 33 -7.16 2.80 -9.90
C SER A 33 -6.13 2.38 -8.84
N TRP A 34 -4.85 2.64 -9.09
CA TRP A 34 -3.78 2.27 -8.16
C TRP A 34 -3.81 3.13 -6.90
N ILE A 35 -4.12 4.42 -7.01
CA ILE A 35 -4.18 5.32 -5.86
C ILE A 35 -5.32 4.96 -4.91
N GLU A 36 -6.43 4.41 -5.43
CA GLU A 36 -7.58 3.92 -4.64
C GLU A 36 -7.27 2.69 -3.77
N LEU A 37 -6.14 2.00 -4.01
CA LEU A 37 -5.72 0.90 -3.13
C LEU A 37 -5.17 1.37 -1.78
N TRP A 38 -4.77 2.63 -1.69
CA TRP A 38 -4.14 3.19 -0.51
C TRP A 38 -5.19 3.73 0.48
N ALA A 39 -4.93 3.55 1.78
CA ALA A 39 -5.69 4.24 2.82
C ALA A 39 -5.40 5.75 2.78
N GLU A 40 -6.34 6.57 3.25
CA GLU A 40 -6.19 8.04 3.24
C GLU A 40 -4.93 8.51 3.99
N ASP A 41 -4.56 7.81 5.06
CA ASP A 41 -3.40 8.05 5.92
C ASP A 41 -2.23 7.08 5.64
N ALA A 42 -2.19 6.45 4.45
CA ALA A 42 -1.16 5.46 4.16
C ALA A 42 0.25 6.04 4.12
N GLU A 43 1.22 5.24 4.54
CA GLU A 43 2.64 5.58 4.53
C GLU A 43 3.37 4.77 3.46
N HIS A 44 4.15 5.44 2.61
CA HIS A 44 4.97 4.81 1.59
C HIS A 44 6.45 5.14 1.81
N TYR A 45 7.25 4.11 2.02
CA TYR A 45 8.67 4.22 2.30
C TYR A 45 9.53 3.83 1.11
N TYR A 46 10.56 4.64 0.83
CA TYR A 46 11.64 4.35 -0.11
C TYR A 46 12.96 4.19 0.65
N PRO A 47 13.18 3.04 1.34
CA PRO A 47 14.34 2.83 2.20
C PRO A 47 15.68 2.86 1.44
N PHE A 48 15.66 2.55 0.14
CA PHE A 48 16.82 2.57 -0.75
C PHE A 48 16.72 3.66 -1.83
N GLY A 49 15.90 4.68 -1.62
CA GLY A 49 15.76 5.81 -2.53
C GLY A 49 17.06 6.63 -2.64
N THR A 50 17.29 7.24 -3.80
CA THR A 50 18.35 8.25 -3.96
C THR A 50 17.94 9.54 -3.25
N GLU A 51 18.89 10.42 -2.93
CA GLU A 51 18.60 11.71 -2.26
C GLU A 51 17.71 12.66 -3.10
N MET A 52 17.46 12.31 -4.36
CA MET A 52 16.61 13.07 -5.27
C MET A 52 15.12 12.99 -4.92
N PHE A 53 14.70 11.97 -4.17
CA PHE A 53 13.30 11.74 -3.80
C PHE A 53 13.11 11.63 -2.28
N PRO A 54 11.93 12.03 -1.75
CA PRO A 54 11.61 11.82 -0.36
C PRO A 54 11.66 10.34 -0.01
N ARG A 55 12.29 10.01 1.13
CA ARG A 55 12.37 8.62 1.61
C ARG A 55 11.07 8.09 2.21
N HIS A 56 10.10 8.98 2.41
CA HIS A 56 8.82 8.69 3.05
C HIS A 56 7.77 9.66 2.51
N LEU A 57 6.61 9.11 2.13
CA LEU A 57 5.40 9.83 1.74
C LEU A 57 4.29 9.45 2.72
N HIS A 58 3.52 10.44 3.15
CA HIS A 58 2.42 10.26 4.09
C HIS A 58 1.12 10.78 3.48
N GLY A 59 0.12 9.91 3.47
CA GLY A 59 -1.21 10.16 2.97
C GLY A 59 -1.35 9.86 1.48
N ARG A 60 -2.54 9.39 1.10
CA ARG A 60 -2.84 8.98 -0.28
C ARG A 60 -2.56 10.07 -1.32
N GLN A 61 -2.78 11.34 -1.00
CA GLN A 61 -2.53 12.45 -1.94
C GLN A 61 -1.05 12.74 -2.18
N ALA A 62 -0.17 12.29 -1.29
CA ALA A 62 1.27 12.47 -1.41
C ALA A 62 1.95 11.31 -2.13
N ILE A 63 1.27 10.17 -2.23
CA ILE A 63 1.71 8.94 -2.91
C ILE A 63 1.42 9.06 -4.40
#